data_AF-A0A168C340-F1
#
_entry.id   AF-A0A168C340-F1
#
_cell.length_a   1.000
_cell.length_b   1.000
_cell.length_c   1.000
_cell.angle_alpha   90.00
_cell.angle_beta   90.00
_cell.angle_gamma   90.00
#
_symmetry.space_group_name_H-M   'P 1'
#
loop_
_entity.id
_entity.type
_entity.pdbx_description
1 polymer ?
#
loop_
_entity_poly.entity_id
_entity_poly.type
_entity_poly.pdbx_seq_one_letter_code
_entity_poly.pdbx_strand_id
1 'polypeptide(L)'
;MCPERDIDKIAKGWTIAMVYSKERLQRLNGWEHDQMEKAEREGKLVLETTCLFVHACVKHGQYQLPHEFWRVLHAEYGIVVYPSALTEDIHSDGLGKDLSFTDAYRGHIGAYTRPRQSPLDF
;
A
#
# COMPACT_ATOMS: atom_id res chain seq x y z
N MET A 1 6.63 -26.82 -1.86
CA MET A 1 6.95 -26.00 -0.67
C MET A 1 5.82 -25.02 -0.50
N CYS A 2 5.06 -25.10 0.59
CA CYS A 2 4.03 -24.09 0.87
C CYS A 2 4.78 -22.82 1.33
N PRO A 3 4.62 -21.66 0.68
CA PRO A 3 5.15 -20.42 1.22
C PRO A 3 4.54 -20.24 2.62
N GLU A 4 5.42 -20.12 3.61
CA GLU A 4 5.02 -20.14 5.02
C GLU A 4 4.03 -19.01 5.31
N ARG A 5 2.91 -19.36 5.96
CA ARG A 5 1.99 -18.41 6.62
C ARG A 5 2.63 -17.85 7.88
N ASP A 6 3.85 -17.34 7.78
CA ASP A 6 4.56 -16.77 8.90
C ASP A 6 4.15 -15.30 9.02
N ILE A 7 3.13 -15.07 9.85
CA ILE A 7 2.59 -13.74 10.14
C ILE A 7 3.69 -12.80 10.66
N ASP A 8 4.68 -13.32 11.40
CA ASP A 8 5.78 -12.50 11.92
C ASP A 8 6.72 -12.04 10.81
N LYS A 9 7.00 -12.89 9.81
CA LYS A 9 7.76 -12.50 8.62
C LYS A 9 6.99 -11.48 7.77
N ILE A 10 5.68 -11.68 7.59
CA ILE A 10 4.82 -10.73 6.88
C ILE A 10 4.82 -9.37 7.59
N ALA A 11 4.68 -9.35 8.92
CA ALA A 11 4.69 -8.13 9.72
C ALA A 11 6.05 -7.39 9.64
N LYS A 12 7.17 -8.12 9.64
CA LYS A 12 8.50 -7.54 9.42
C LYS A 12 8.63 -6.92 8.03
N GLY A 13 8.21 -7.66 6.99
CA GLY A 13 8.22 -7.17 5.62
C GLY A 13 7.34 -5.92 5.43
N TRP A 14 6.14 -5.91 6.03
CA TRP A 14 5.23 -4.78 6.03
C TRP A 14 5.85 -3.54 6.70
N THR A 15 6.47 -3.72 7.87
CA THR A 15 7.15 -2.62 8.60
C THR A 15 8.25 -2.00 7.74
N ILE A 16 9.05 -2.82 7.08
CA ILE A 16 10.11 -2.34 6.18
C ILE A 16 9.50 -1.57 5.00
N ALA A 17 8.46 -2.12 4.36
CA ALA A 17 7.77 -1.44 3.25
C ALA A 17 7.19 -0.09 3.69
N MET A 18 6.65 0.00 4.90
CA MET A 18 6.07 1.23 5.44
C MET A 18 7.12 2.33 5.65
N VAL A 19 8.31 1.97 6.16
CA VAL A 19 9.43 2.91 6.31
C VAL A 19 9.84 3.48 4.94
N TYR A 20 10.08 2.61 3.95
CA TYR A 20 10.47 3.05 2.61
C TYR A 20 9.37 3.87 1.91
N SER A 21 8.10 3.53 2.13
CA SER A 21 6.96 4.27 1.60
C SER A 21 6.88 5.67 2.19
N LYS A 22 7.07 5.80 3.50
CA LYS A 22 7.13 7.09 4.20
C LYS A 22 8.26 7.97 3.67
N GLU A 23 9.48 7.44 3.62
CA GLU A 23 10.64 8.18 3.10
C GLU A 23 10.44 8.61 1.64
N ARG A 24 9.85 7.74 0.80
CA ARG A 24 9.55 8.06 -0.60
C ARG A 24 8.53 9.18 -0.71
N LEU A 25 7.39 9.09 -0.01
CA LEU A 25 6.36 10.12 -0.06
C LEU A 25 6.86 11.47 0.45
N GLN A 26 7.64 11.48 1.53
CA GLN A 26 8.25 12.71 2.04
C GLN A 26 9.18 13.35 1.01
N ARG A 27 10.07 12.57 0.39
CA ARG A 27 10.99 13.09 -0.64
C ARG A 27 10.27 13.59 -1.88
N LEU A 28 9.28 12.85 -2.39
CA LEU A 28 8.58 13.21 -3.63
C LEU A 28 7.74 14.48 -3.50
N ASN A 29 7.14 14.68 -2.32
CA ASN A 29 6.21 15.78 -2.11
C ASN A 29 6.80 16.95 -1.32
N GLY A 30 8.04 16.82 -0.81
CA GLY A 30 8.63 17.80 0.12
C GLY A 30 7.79 17.98 1.38
N TRP A 31 7.19 16.90 1.89
CA TRP A 31 6.26 16.98 3.02
C TRP A 31 6.96 17.14 4.36
N GLU A 32 6.48 18.10 5.13
CA GLU A 32 6.79 18.26 6.55
C GLU A 32 5.94 17.32 7.43
N HIS A 33 6.22 17.30 8.73
CA HIS A 33 5.66 16.34 9.68
C HIS A 33 4.12 16.25 9.64
N ASP A 34 3.44 17.39 9.70
CA ASP A 34 1.99 17.52 9.76
C ASP A 34 1.30 17.13 8.44
N GLN A 35 1.96 17.32 7.30
CA GLN A 35 1.50 16.80 6.01
C GLN A 35 1.64 15.28 5.94
N MET A 36 2.70 14.73 6.50
CA MET A 36 2.92 13.29 6.57
C MET A 36 1.90 12.61 7.48
N GLU A 37 1.60 13.19 8.65
CA GLU A 37 0.54 12.66 9.53
C GLU A 37 -0.84 12.70 8.85
N LYS A 38 -1.13 13.77 8.10
CA LYS A 38 -2.37 13.85 7.32
C LYS A 38 -2.42 12.73 6.28
N ALA A 39 -1.33 12.47 5.58
CA ALA A 39 -1.24 11.38 4.60
C ALA A 39 -1.44 10.00 5.23
N GLU A 40 -0.96 9.79 6.45
CA GLU A 40 -1.21 8.57 7.22
C GLU A 40 -2.69 8.41 7.59
N ARG A 41 -3.32 9.46 8.12
CA ARG A 41 -4.76 9.47 8.45
C ARG A 41 -5.66 9.28 7.22
N GLU A 42 -5.24 9.83 6.09
CA GLU A 42 -5.93 9.69 4.82
C GLU A 42 -5.61 8.34 4.13
N GLY A 43 -4.88 7.42 4.76
CA GLY A 43 -4.56 6.12 4.19
C GLY A 43 -3.62 6.16 2.99
N LYS A 44 -3.05 7.31 2.62
CA LYS A 44 -2.09 7.46 1.52
C LYS A 44 -0.81 6.68 1.79
N LEU A 45 -0.31 6.73 3.04
CA LEU A 45 0.86 5.93 3.42
C LEU A 45 0.56 4.43 3.32
N VAL A 46 -0.62 4.01 3.76
CA VAL A 46 -1.04 2.60 3.70
C VAL A 46 -1.16 2.14 2.25
N LEU A 47 -1.78 2.95 1.38
CA LEU A 47 -1.89 2.67 -0.05
C LEU A 47 -0.52 2.53 -0.72
N GLU A 48 0.39 3.48 -0.48
CA GLU A 48 1.77 3.39 -0.99
C GLU A 48 2.47 2.13 -0.49
N THR A 49 2.31 1.83 0.81
CA THR A 49 2.88 0.63 1.44
C THR A 49 2.33 -0.64 0.84
N THR A 50 1.02 -0.72 0.60
CA THR A 50 0.38 -1.86 -0.06
C THR A 50 0.96 -2.07 -1.46
N CYS A 51 1.12 -1.01 -2.25
CA CYS A 51 1.66 -1.11 -3.61
C CYS A 51 3.12 -1.61 -3.59
N LEU A 52 3.96 -1.03 -2.73
CA LEU A 52 5.35 -1.48 -2.56
C LEU A 52 5.43 -2.93 -2.06
N PHE A 53 4.62 -3.30 -1.07
CA PHE A 53 4.65 -4.63 -0.47
C PHE A 53 4.16 -5.70 -1.44
N VAL A 54 3.11 -5.40 -2.20
CA VAL A 54 2.64 -6.26 -3.30
C VAL A 54 3.74 -6.45 -4.33
N HIS A 55 4.38 -5.36 -4.76
CA HIS A 55 5.45 -5.40 -5.74
C HIS A 55 6.64 -6.24 -5.27
N ALA A 56 7.21 -5.88 -4.13
CA ALA A 56 8.48 -6.45 -3.67
C ALA A 56 8.33 -7.88 -3.14
N CYS A 57 7.20 -8.21 -2.52
CA CYS A 57 7.07 -9.46 -1.77
C CYS A 57 5.97 -10.40 -2.28
N VAL A 58 4.81 -9.89 -2.68
CA VAL A 58 3.68 -10.77 -3.04
C VAL A 58 3.81 -11.24 -4.49
N LYS A 59 4.04 -10.31 -5.43
CA LYS A 59 4.16 -10.61 -6.88
C LYS A 59 5.29 -11.62 -7.15
N HIS A 60 6.39 -11.54 -6.40
CA HIS A 60 7.51 -12.47 -6.52
C HIS A 60 7.34 -13.78 -5.72
N GLY A 61 6.18 -14.01 -5.10
CA GLY A 61 5.87 -15.24 -4.38
C GLY A 61 6.60 -15.39 -3.04
N GLN A 62 7.23 -14.32 -2.52
CA GLN A 62 7.91 -14.35 -1.23
C GLN A 62 6.92 -14.58 -0.08
N TYR A 63 5.73 -13.98 -0.17
CA TYR A 63 4.65 -14.18 0.80
C TYR A 63 3.32 -14.48 0.12
N GLN A 64 2.52 -15.32 0.78
CA GLN A 64 1.08 -15.41 0.52
C GLN A 64 0.33 -14.72 1.65
N LEU A 65 -0.46 -13.71 1.30
CA LEU A 65 -1.19 -12.93 2.29
C LEU A 65 -2.50 -13.62 2.68
N PRO A 66 -2.85 -13.63 3.99
CA PRO A 66 -4.13 -14.16 4.44
C PRO A 66 -5.28 -13.32 3.87
N HIS A 67 -6.44 -13.94 3.68
CA HIS A 67 -7.62 -13.24 3.12
C HIS A 67 -8.05 -12.04 3.99
N GLU A 68 -7.85 -12.16 5.31
CA GLU A 68 -8.11 -11.12 6.30
C GLU A 68 -7.33 -9.84 6.02
N PHE A 69 -6.11 -9.94 5.47
CA PHE A 69 -5.29 -8.78 5.13
C PHE A 69 -6.02 -7.87 4.12
N TRP A 70 -6.54 -8.45 3.04
CA TRP A 70 -7.27 -7.70 2.01
C TRP A 70 -8.59 -7.15 2.53
N ARG A 71 -9.27 -7.90 3.41
CA ARG A 71 -10.52 -7.43 4.05
C ARG A 71 -10.29 -6.20 4.91
N VAL A 72 -9.20 -6.17 5.68
CA VAL A 72 -8.84 -5.02 6.52
C VAL A 72 -8.52 -3.80 5.65
N LEU A 73 -7.73 -3.97 4.58
CA LEU A 73 -7.42 -2.88 3.64
C LEU A 73 -8.69 -2.26 3.03
N HIS A 74 -9.66 -3.09 2.65
CA HIS A 74 -10.92 -2.62 2.13
C HIS A 74 -11.79 -1.96 3.22
N ALA A 75 -11.92 -2.58 4.39
CA ALA A 75 -12.82 -2.09 5.44
C ALA A 75 -12.35 -0.77 6.08
N GLU A 76 -11.05 -0.66 6.36
CA GLU A 76 -10.47 0.50 7.07
C GLU A 76 -10.08 1.63 6.13
N TYR A 77 -9.61 1.30 4.93
CA TYR A 77 -9.00 2.27 4.01
C TYR A 77 -9.70 2.33 2.65
N GLY A 78 -10.71 1.49 2.38
CA GLY A 78 -11.35 1.44 1.06
C GLY A 78 -10.41 1.01 -0.07
N ILE A 79 -9.28 0.36 0.24
CA ILE A 79 -8.26 -0.04 -0.74
C ILE A 79 -8.66 -1.38 -1.36
N VAL A 80 -8.76 -1.42 -2.69
CA VAL A 80 -9.01 -2.65 -3.46
C VAL A 80 -7.82 -2.95 -4.35
N VAL A 81 -7.18 -4.10 -4.15
CA VAL A 81 -6.09 -4.58 -5.00
C VAL A 81 -6.64 -5.55 -6.03
N TYR A 82 -6.55 -5.20 -7.32
CA TYR A 82 -7.02 -6.09 -8.39
C TYR A 82 -6.02 -7.24 -8.60
N PRO A 83 -6.49 -8.43 -9.03
CA PRO A 83 -5.61 -9.55 -9.34
C PRO A 83 -4.48 -9.22 -10.32
N SER A 84 -4.72 -8.29 -11.25
CA SER A 84 -3.71 -7.75 -12.17
C SER A 84 -2.46 -7.22 -11.46
N ALA A 85 -2.58 -6.67 -10.25
CA ALA A 85 -1.44 -6.19 -9.45
C ALA A 85 -0.42 -7.30 -9.14
N LEU A 86 -0.86 -8.55 -9.15
CA LEU A 86 -0.06 -9.72 -8.82
C LEU A 86 0.54 -10.41 -10.05
N THR A 87 -0.01 -10.16 -11.24
CA THR A 87 0.32 -10.92 -12.44
C THR A 87 0.88 -10.07 -13.58
N GLU A 88 0.45 -8.81 -13.69
CA GLU A 88 0.83 -7.91 -14.77
C GLU A 88 2.08 -7.10 -14.40
N ASP A 89 2.86 -6.73 -15.40
CA ASP A 89 3.96 -5.81 -15.23
C ASP A 89 3.47 -4.39 -15.02
N ILE A 90 4.08 -3.73 -14.05
CA ILE A 90 3.80 -2.32 -13.82
C ILE A 90 4.59 -1.52 -14.84
N HIS A 91 3.95 -0.48 -15.38
CA HIS A 91 4.63 0.48 -16.25
C HIS A 91 5.70 1.21 -15.43
N SER A 92 6.94 0.77 -15.60
CA SER A 92 8.11 1.19 -14.84
C SER A 92 8.83 2.39 -15.45
N ASP A 93 8.23 3.05 -16.44
CA ASP A 93 8.68 4.34 -16.97
C ASP A 93 8.62 5.39 -15.84
N GLY A 94 9.66 5.42 -15.01
CA GLY A 94 9.79 6.29 -13.83
C GLY A 94 10.02 5.58 -12.48
N LEU A 95 10.10 4.24 -12.43
CA LEU A 95 10.52 3.53 -11.21
C LEU A 95 12.01 3.80 -10.95
N GLY A 96 12.28 4.88 -10.23
CA GLY A 96 13.63 5.39 -9.95
C GLY A 96 13.82 6.88 -10.21
N LYS A 97 12.85 7.55 -10.87
CA LYS A 97 12.81 9.01 -11.04
C LYS A 97 11.38 9.50 -10.87
N ASP A 98 11.11 10.05 -9.70
CA ASP A 98 9.95 10.90 -9.39
C ASP A 98 8.54 10.30 -9.46
N LEU A 99 8.39 8.98 -9.26
CA LEU A 99 7.06 8.34 -9.12
C LEU A 99 6.90 7.57 -7.81
N SER A 100 5.68 7.64 -7.28
CA SER A 100 5.22 6.81 -6.16
C SER A 100 4.81 5.42 -6.65
N PHE A 101 4.83 4.41 -5.77
CA PHE A 101 4.29 3.10 -6.11
C PHE A 101 2.79 3.16 -6.35
N THR A 102 2.08 4.04 -5.65
CA THR A 102 0.66 4.32 -5.89
C THR A 102 0.41 4.72 -7.34
N ASP A 103 1.22 5.63 -7.89
CA ASP A 103 1.08 6.06 -9.28
C ASP A 103 1.42 4.95 -10.27
N ALA A 104 2.48 4.19 -10.00
CA ALA A 104 2.87 3.04 -10.83
C ALA A 104 1.78 1.95 -10.85
N TYR A 105 1.04 1.80 -9.76
CA TYR A 105 -0.03 0.81 -9.59
C TYR A 105 -1.44 1.35 -9.87
N ARG A 106 -1.60 2.59 -10.36
CA ARG A 106 -2.92 3.24 -10.53
C ARG A 106 -3.94 2.45 -11.36
N GLY A 107 -3.48 1.59 -12.27
CA GLY A 107 -4.34 0.71 -13.09
C GLY A 107 -4.69 -0.62 -12.43
N HIS A 108 -4.03 -0.95 -11.32
CA HIS A 108 -4.16 -2.23 -10.61
C HIS A 108 -4.74 -2.08 -9.19
N ILE A 109 -5.08 -0.85 -8.80
CA ILE A 109 -5.67 -0.54 -7.50
C ILE A 109 -6.93 0.30 -7.72
N GLY A 110 -8.06 -0.14 -7.15
CA GLY A 110 -9.29 0.63 -7.09
C GLY A 110 -9.26 1.61 -5.92
N ALA A 111 -9.66 2.87 -6.16
CA ALA A 111 -9.50 3.97 -5.22
C ALA A 111 -10.49 3.99 -4.03
N TYR A 112 -9.90 4.09 -2.83
CA TYR A 112 -10.24 4.86 -1.63
C TYR A 112 -11.64 5.51 -1.61
N THR A 113 -12.66 4.78 -1.17
CA THR A 113 -13.80 5.45 -0.52
C THR A 113 -13.31 5.96 0.83
N ARG A 114 -13.34 7.28 1.06
CA ARG A 114 -13.11 7.89 2.38
C ARG A 114 -13.72 7.01 3.48
N PRO A 115 -13.05 6.81 4.63
CA PRO A 115 -13.75 6.29 5.79
C PRO A 115 -15.01 7.13 5.95
N ARG A 116 -16.17 6.47 6.06
CA ARG A 116 -17.42 7.13 6.39
C ARG A 116 -17.13 7.95 7.65
N GLN A 117 -17.08 9.27 7.55
CA GLN A 117 -17.31 10.10 8.72
C GLN A 117 -18.70 9.68 9.19
N SER A 118 -18.76 9.00 10.33
CA SER A 118 -20.01 8.81 11.05
C SER A 118 -20.62 10.20 11.25
N PRO A 119 -21.82 10.48 10.73
CA PRO A 119 -22.51 11.70 11.09
C PRO A 119 -23.02 11.49 12.51
N LEU A 120 -22.27 11.96 13.49
CA LEU A 120 -22.78 12.21 14.83
C LEU A 120 -22.67 13.70 15.10
N ASP A 121 -23.53 14.44 14.39
CA ASP A 121 -24.03 15.76 14.80
C ASP A 121 -25.56 15.65 14.80
N PHE A 122 -26.13 15.24 15.94
CA PHE A 122 -27.47 15.61 16.43
C PHE A 122 -27.48 15.47 17.96
#